data_AF-A0A350H9G5-F1
#
_entry.id   AF-A0A350H9G5-F1
#
_cell.length_a   1.000
_cell.length_b   1.000
_cell.length_c   1.000
_cell.angle_alpha   90.00
_cell.angle_beta   90.00
_cell.angle_gamma   90.00
#
_symmetry.space_group_name_H-M   'P 1'
#
loop_
_entity.id
_entity.type
_entity.pdbx_description
1 polymer ?
#
loop_
_entity_poly.entity_id
_entity_poly.type
_entity_poly.pdbx_seq_one_letter_code
_entity_poly.pdbx_strand_id
1 'polypeptide(L)'
;MTLFALLKKIEAFYCDLKLSRMISDVISRMDDYSYDIDTAKMLSKMMQNRIPIFYVDSSFSSVARRCANQVSENAKHFAHFNLIPEMNHNEIVGLKMPENLNKSVVIFFLSFRQEHLKNRKRASIIKKIADENDFSTISVDFEDSNLLFNIVDSIILFDLASYYLALYNKVDAVEVKRISLLKKRMKK
;
A
#
# COMPACT_ATOMS: atom_id res chain seq x y z
N MET A 1 11.15 -3.26 17.60
CA MET A 1 12.24 -2.63 16.82
C MET A 1 11.56 -1.78 15.76
N THR A 2 11.79 -0.47 15.72
CA THR A 2 11.22 0.39 14.67
C THR A 2 11.90 0.11 13.34
N LEU A 3 11.22 0.38 12.21
CA LEU A 3 11.80 0.21 10.87
C LEU A 3 13.14 0.94 10.73
N PHE A 4 13.20 2.16 11.25
CA PHE A 4 14.42 2.98 11.28
C PHE A 4 15.56 2.35 12.09
N ALA A 5 15.26 1.78 13.26
CA ALA A 5 16.26 1.07 14.06
C ALA A 5 16.75 -0.21 13.36
N LEU A 6 15.90 -0.86 12.56
CA LEU A 6 16.29 -1.99 11.72
C LEU A 6 17.20 -1.54 10.56
N LEU A 7 16.85 -0.45 9.87
CA LEU A 7 17.67 0.11 8.80
C LEU A 7 19.08 0.49 9.29
N LYS A 8 19.19 1.17 10.44
CA LYS A 8 20.49 1.47 11.08
C LYS A 8 21.32 0.22 11.38
N LYS A 9 20.66 -0.88 11.78
CA LYS A 9 21.36 -2.16 11.97
C LYS A 9 21.82 -2.75 10.65
N ILE A 10 20.95 -2.79 9.64
CA ILE A 10 21.33 -3.34 8.31
C ILE A 10 22.52 -2.55 7.75
N GLU A 11 22.49 -1.22 7.82
CA GLU A 11 23.61 -0.37 7.40
C GLU A 11 24.94 -0.75 8.07
N ALA A 12 24.92 -1.05 9.37
CA ALA A 12 26.11 -1.40 10.13
C ALA A 12 26.68 -2.80 9.80
N PHE A 13 25.90 -3.70 9.18
CA PHE A 13 26.30 -5.08 8.90
C PHE A 13 26.48 -5.40 7.41
N TYR A 14 26.03 -4.55 6.49
CA TYR A 14 26.04 -4.85 5.06
C TYR A 14 27.24 -4.25 4.32
N CYS A 15 27.98 -5.09 3.59
CA CYS A 15 29.16 -4.67 2.81
C CYS A 15 28.85 -4.22 1.36
N ASP A 16 27.59 -4.27 0.92
CA ASP A 16 27.20 -3.76 -0.40
C ASP A 16 27.16 -2.23 -0.38
N LEU A 17 28.14 -1.61 -1.07
CA LEU A 17 28.29 -0.16 -1.15
C LEU A 17 27.06 0.56 -1.72
N LYS A 18 26.30 -0.07 -2.63
CA LYS A 18 25.11 0.53 -3.23
C LYS A 18 23.95 0.51 -2.24
N LEU A 19 23.69 -0.64 -1.63
CA LEU A 19 22.60 -0.76 -0.65
C LEU A 19 22.87 0.10 0.59
N SER A 20 24.11 0.10 1.10
CA SER A 20 24.52 0.93 2.23
C SER A 20 24.23 2.41 1.95
N ARG A 21 24.64 2.95 0.78
CA ARG A 21 24.34 4.34 0.40
C ARG A 21 22.84 4.65 0.36
N MET A 22 22.03 3.73 -0.16
CA MET A 22 20.57 3.91 -0.22
C MET A 22 19.96 3.96 1.19
N ILE A 23 20.47 3.14 2.11
CA ILE A 23 20.03 3.13 3.50
C ILE A 23 20.47 4.42 4.22
N SER A 24 21.73 4.84 4.06
CA SER A 24 22.23 6.09 4.65
C SER A 24 21.41 7.30 4.20
N ASP A 25 21.07 7.37 2.90
CA ASP A 25 20.22 8.42 2.34
C ASP A 25 18.80 8.40 2.90
N VAL A 26 18.19 7.22 3.06
CA VAL A 26 16.88 7.11 3.74
C VAL A 26 17.00 7.59 5.18
N ILE A 27 18.04 7.17 5.89
CA ILE A 27 18.22 7.50 7.31
C ILE A 27 18.36 9.01 7.50
N SER A 28 19.21 9.67 6.72
CA SER A 28 19.45 11.12 6.82
C SER A 28 18.19 11.93 6.51
N ARG A 29 17.37 11.47 5.56
CA ARG A 29 16.13 12.15 5.17
C ARG A 29 14.98 11.91 6.14
N MET A 30 15.05 10.85 6.94
CA MET A 30 13.97 10.48 7.86
C MET A 30 13.91 11.34 9.12
N ASP A 31 15.02 11.97 9.52
CA ASP A 31 15.05 12.84 10.69
C ASP A 31 14.17 14.11 10.50
N ASP A 32 14.09 14.62 9.27
CA ASP A 32 13.29 15.81 8.90
C ASP A 32 12.12 15.47 7.96
N TYR A 33 11.67 14.21 7.94
CA TYR A 33 10.63 13.78 7.00
C TYR A 33 9.28 14.44 7.31
N SER A 34 8.75 15.16 6.33
CA SER A 34 7.42 15.75 6.39
C SER A 34 6.36 14.73 5.99
N TYR A 35 5.55 14.31 6.95
CA TYR A 35 4.40 13.44 6.69
C TYR A 35 3.37 14.11 5.78
N ASP A 36 3.02 13.46 4.67
CA ASP A 36 1.92 13.91 3.80
C ASP A 36 0.54 13.57 4.40
N ILE A 37 0.18 14.33 5.42
CA ILE A 37 -1.05 14.15 6.19
C ILE A 37 -2.29 14.41 5.33
N ASP A 38 -2.22 15.36 4.40
CA ASP A 38 -3.37 15.75 3.58
C ASP A 38 -3.70 14.67 2.57
N THR A 39 -2.69 14.10 1.89
CA THR A 39 -2.88 12.93 1.04
C THR A 39 -3.35 11.73 1.87
N ALA A 40 -2.77 11.47 3.04
CA ALA A 40 -3.22 10.37 3.90
C ALA A 40 -4.72 10.50 4.26
N LYS A 41 -5.18 11.70 4.64
CA LYS A 41 -6.60 11.97 4.91
C LYS A 41 -7.46 11.82 3.66
N MET A 42 -7.01 12.32 2.50
CA MET A 42 -7.72 12.14 1.23
C MET A 42 -7.89 10.65 0.90
N LEU A 43 -6.81 9.87 0.95
CA LEU A 43 -6.84 8.43 0.69
C LEU A 43 -7.79 7.71 1.65
N SER A 44 -7.77 8.06 2.95
CA SER A 44 -8.67 7.47 3.94
C SER A 44 -10.15 7.73 3.64
N LYS A 45 -10.52 8.95 3.21
CA LYS A 45 -11.89 9.26 2.75
C LYS A 45 -12.28 8.45 1.51
N MET A 46 -11.32 8.24 0.60
CA MET A 46 -11.59 7.43 -0.59
C MET A 46 -11.85 5.96 -0.23
N MET A 47 -11.17 5.42 0.79
CA MET A 47 -11.42 4.06 1.29
C MET A 47 -12.71 3.94 2.10
N GLN A 48 -13.32 5.05 2.53
CA GLN A 48 -14.51 4.98 3.37
C GLN A 48 -15.67 4.29 2.65
N ASN A 49 -16.28 3.30 3.32
CA ASN A 49 -17.40 2.49 2.82
C ASN A 49 -17.14 1.75 1.49
N ARG A 50 -15.87 1.60 1.08
CA ARG A 50 -15.47 0.90 -0.15
C ARG A 50 -14.31 -0.02 0.14
N ILE A 51 -14.25 -1.16 -0.54
CA ILE A 51 -13.12 -2.08 -0.46
C ILE A 51 -11.96 -1.48 -1.28
N PRO A 52 -10.84 -1.08 -0.65
CA PRO A 52 -9.64 -0.72 -1.39
C PRO A 52 -8.98 -1.95 -2.00
N ILE A 53 -8.68 -1.85 -3.29
CA ILE A 53 -7.86 -2.81 -4.02
C ILE A 53 -6.57 -2.13 -4.44
N PHE A 54 -5.43 -2.65 -4.00
CA PHE A 54 -4.11 -2.13 -4.37
C PHE A 54 -3.53 -2.94 -5.53
N TYR A 55 -3.34 -2.29 -6.66
CA TYR A 55 -2.63 -2.81 -7.82
C TYR A 55 -1.23 -2.21 -7.90
N VAL A 56 -0.24 -3.09 -7.89
CA VAL A 56 1.18 -2.72 -7.81
C VAL A 56 2.02 -3.63 -8.70
N ASP A 57 3.11 -3.13 -9.27
CA ASP A 57 4.12 -3.96 -9.92
C ASP A 57 4.59 -5.10 -8.98
N SER A 58 4.76 -6.32 -9.52
CA SER A 58 5.16 -7.50 -8.75
C SER A 58 6.48 -7.33 -7.98
N SER A 59 7.38 -6.47 -8.46
CA SER A 59 8.64 -6.10 -7.78
C SER A 59 8.41 -5.40 -6.43
N PHE A 60 7.22 -4.83 -6.23
CA PHE A 60 6.79 -4.12 -5.01
C PHE A 60 5.69 -4.87 -4.27
N SER A 61 5.58 -6.19 -4.49
CA SER A 61 4.56 -7.04 -3.85
C SER A 61 4.50 -6.93 -2.32
N SER A 62 5.64 -6.70 -1.67
CA SER A 62 5.71 -6.49 -0.23
C SER A 62 5.01 -5.20 0.21
N VAL A 63 5.09 -4.13 -0.59
CA VAL A 63 4.38 -2.86 -0.35
C VAL A 63 2.88 -3.07 -0.52
N ALA A 64 2.45 -3.71 -1.61
CA ALA A 64 1.04 -4.01 -1.87
C ALA A 64 0.40 -4.77 -0.70
N ARG A 65 1.06 -5.85 -0.26
CA ARG A 65 0.63 -6.64 0.90
C ARG A 65 0.60 -5.82 2.19
N ARG A 66 1.66 -5.03 2.44
CA ARG A 66 1.76 -4.18 3.64
C ARG A 66 0.59 -3.20 3.72
N CYS A 67 0.27 -2.51 2.62
CA CYS A 67 -0.84 -1.56 2.56
C CYS A 67 -2.18 -2.24 2.89
N ALA A 68 -2.51 -3.35 2.21
CA ALA A 68 -3.76 -4.08 2.48
C ALA A 68 -3.84 -4.61 3.92
N ASN A 69 -2.72 -5.13 4.45
CA ASN A 69 -2.65 -5.60 5.82
C ASN A 69 -2.91 -4.47 6.82
N GLN A 70 -2.34 -3.28 6.62
CA GLN A 70 -2.51 -2.17 7.57
C GLN A 70 -3.90 -1.55 7.53
N VAL A 71 -4.53 -1.50 6.38
CA VAL A 71 -5.95 -1.14 6.31
C VAL A 71 -6.81 -2.15 7.08
N SER A 72 -6.54 -3.45 6.91
CA SER A 72 -7.24 -4.53 7.62
C SER A 72 -6.98 -4.53 9.13
N GLU A 73 -5.73 -4.33 9.53
CA GLU A 73 -5.29 -4.35 10.92
C GLU A 73 -5.66 -3.06 11.64
N ASN A 74 -5.29 -1.89 11.13
CA ASN A 74 -5.49 -0.63 11.88
C ASN A 74 -6.95 -0.17 11.76
N ALA A 75 -7.52 -0.13 10.56
CA ALA A 75 -8.85 0.42 10.35
C ALA A 75 -10.00 -0.58 10.53
N LYS A 76 -9.68 -1.86 10.79
CA LYS A 76 -10.65 -2.97 10.79
C LYS A 76 -11.47 -3.03 9.50
N HIS A 77 -10.84 -2.60 8.41
CA HIS A 77 -11.47 -2.39 7.12
C HIS A 77 -10.89 -3.38 6.12
N PHE A 78 -11.73 -4.20 5.49
CA PHE A 78 -11.22 -5.21 4.56
C PHE A 78 -10.54 -4.54 3.36
N ALA A 79 -9.34 -5.01 3.02
CA ALA A 79 -8.58 -4.54 1.87
C ALA A 79 -8.01 -5.71 1.10
N HIS A 80 -7.87 -5.54 -0.22
CA HIS A 80 -7.30 -6.53 -1.12
C HIS A 80 -6.11 -5.95 -1.88
N PHE A 81 -5.24 -6.81 -2.40
CA PHE A 81 -4.18 -6.39 -3.31
C PHE A 81 -3.94 -7.48 -4.36
N ASN A 82 -3.51 -7.06 -5.55
CA ASN A 82 -3.04 -7.96 -6.57
C ASN A 82 -1.90 -7.30 -7.37
N LEU A 83 -1.15 -8.11 -8.13
CA LEU A 83 0.14 -7.71 -8.69
C LEU A 83 0.09 -7.66 -10.22
N ILE A 84 0.70 -6.64 -10.80
CA ILE A 84 0.92 -6.54 -12.24
C ILE A 84 2.18 -7.34 -12.60
N PRO A 85 2.16 -8.22 -13.61
CA PRO A 85 1.11 -8.40 -14.62
C PRO A 85 0.05 -9.48 -14.31
N GLU A 86 0.17 -10.25 -13.22
CA GLU A 86 -0.71 -11.40 -12.96
C GLU A 86 -2.20 -11.01 -12.87
N MET A 87 -2.51 -9.88 -12.22
CA MET A 87 -3.87 -9.35 -12.11
C MET A 87 -4.52 -9.06 -13.47
N ASN A 88 -3.69 -8.82 -14.50
CA ASN A 88 -4.14 -8.59 -15.87
C ASN A 88 -4.69 -9.86 -16.53
N HIS A 89 -4.46 -11.04 -15.95
CA HIS A 89 -4.98 -12.30 -16.45
C HIS A 89 -6.31 -12.68 -15.81
N ASN A 90 -6.54 -12.26 -14.56
CA ASN A 90 -7.69 -12.69 -13.77
C ASN A 90 -8.65 -11.52 -13.46
N GLU A 91 -8.20 -10.51 -12.72
CA GLU A 91 -9.07 -9.46 -12.18
C GLU A 91 -9.53 -8.49 -13.26
N ILE A 92 -8.74 -8.22 -14.31
CA ILE A 92 -9.22 -7.37 -15.42
C ILE A 92 -10.52 -7.90 -16.06
N VAL A 93 -10.66 -9.23 -16.13
CA VAL A 93 -11.87 -9.90 -16.62
C VAL A 93 -12.95 -9.90 -15.54
N GLY A 94 -12.54 -10.05 -14.28
CA GLY A 94 -13.42 -10.06 -13.10
C GLY A 94 -14.06 -8.71 -12.77
N LEU A 95 -13.48 -7.58 -13.16
CA LEU A 95 -14.00 -6.23 -12.89
C LEU A 95 -15.40 -5.95 -13.47
N LYS A 96 -15.96 -6.87 -14.26
CA LYS A 96 -17.32 -6.77 -14.80
C LYS A 96 -18.43 -7.20 -13.83
N MET A 97 -18.15 -8.13 -12.92
CA MET A 97 -19.16 -8.77 -12.06
C MET A 97 -18.65 -8.92 -10.62
N PRO A 98 -19.52 -8.89 -9.59
CA PRO A 98 -20.98 -8.73 -9.66
C PRO A 98 -21.42 -7.32 -10.07
N GLU A 99 -22.70 -7.15 -10.41
CA GLU A 99 -23.25 -5.82 -10.70
C GLU A 99 -23.01 -4.85 -9.54
N ASN A 100 -22.77 -3.57 -9.86
CA ASN A 100 -22.46 -2.51 -8.91
C ASN A 100 -21.14 -2.70 -8.10
N LEU A 101 -20.26 -3.60 -8.52
CA LEU A 101 -18.93 -3.76 -7.90
C LEU A 101 -18.17 -2.42 -7.85
N ASN A 102 -18.25 -1.63 -8.92
CA ASN A 102 -17.66 -0.30 -9.04
C ASN A 102 -18.09 0.70 -7.94
N LYS A 103 -19.28 0.55 -7.37
CA LYS A 103 -19.76 1.38 -6.25
C LYS A 103 -19.18 0.96 -4.91
N SER A 104 -18.79 -0.31 -4.79
CA SER A 104 -18.31 -0.91 -3.55
C SER A 104 -16.78 -0.98 -3.46
N VAL A 105 -16.08 -0.64 -4.54
CA VAL A 105 -14.63 -0.79 -4.67
C VAL A 105 -13.99 0.55 -5.03
N VAL A 106 -12.78 0.77 -4.52
CA VAL A 106 -11.88 1.81 -5.00
C VAL A 106 -10.54 1.18 -5.34
N ILE A 107 -10.02 1.47 -6.53
CA ILE A 107 -8.80 0.85 -7.06
C ILE A 107 -7.65 1.84 -6.93
N PHE A 108 -6.60 1.45 -6.20
CA PHE A 108 -5.36 2.20 -6.07
C PHE A 108 -4.30 1.59 -6.97
N PHE A 109 -3.78 2.38 -7.90
CA PHE A 109 -2.59 2.05 -8.68
C PHE A 109 -1.39 2.70 -7.99
N LEU A 110 -0.53 1.89 -7.37
CA LEU A 110 0.71 2.37 -6.78
C LEU A 110 1.84 2.18 -7.78
N SER A 111 2.40 3.27 -8.26
CA SER A 111 3.44 3.28 -9.27
C SER A 111 4.75 3.78 -8.68
N PHE A 112 5.84 3.11 -9.05
CA PHE A 112 7.17 3.38 -8.51
C PHE A 112 8.14 3.66 -9.64
N ARG A 113 9.03 4.65 -9.48
CA ARG A 113 10.02 5.00 -10.52
C ARG A 113 10.85 3.82 -11.01
N GLN A 114 11.18 2.90 -10.11
CA GLN A 114 12.02 1.74 -10.39
C GLN A 114 11.25 0.54 -10.95
N GLU A 115 9.95 0.67 -11.22
CA GLU A 115 9.15 -0.39 -11.81
C GLU A 115 9.49 -0.64 -13.28
N HIS A 116 9.10 -1.81 -13.79
CA HIS A 116 9.37 -2.15 -15.18
C HIS A 116 8.48 -1.29 -16.09
N LEU A 117 9.04 -0.59 -17.10
CA LEU A 117 8.29 0.30 -18.01
C LEU A 117 7.06 -0.37 -18.66
N LYS A 118 7.17 -1.66 -19.01
CA LYS A 118 6.02 -2.44 -19.51
C LYS A 118 4.89 -2.57 -18.48
N ASN A 119 5.20 -2.71 -17.20
CA ASN A 119 4.21 -2.78 -16.13
C ASN A 119 3.59 -1.41 -15.82
N ARG A 120 4.38 -0.33 -15.87
CA ARG A 120 3.84 1.05 -15.85
C ARG A 120 2.81 1.27 -16.97
N LYS A 121 3.13 0.83 -18.19
CA LYS A 121 2.21 0.89 -19.34
C LYS A 121 0.96 0.02 -19.12
N ARG A 122 1.10 -1.16 -18.50
CA ARG A 122 -0.04 -2.01 -18.15
C ARG A 122 -0.94 -1.32 -17.13
N ALA A 123 -0.37 -0.76 -16.06
CA ALA A 123 -1.11 -0.04 -15.04
C ALA A 123 -1.95 1.09 -15.65
N SER A 124 -1.37 1.89 -16.54
CA SER A 124 -2.11 2.99 -17.19
C SER A 124 -3.23 2.51 -18.11
N ILE A 125 -3.03 1.40 -18.84
CA ILE A 125 -4.09 0.79 -19.67
C ILE A 125 -5.21 0.24 -18.80
N ILE A 126 -4.88 -0.48 -17.72
CA ILE A 126 -5.87 -1.11 -16.85
C ILE A 126 -6.66 -0.05 -16.09
N LYS A 127 -6.00 1.04 -15.68
CA LYS A 127 -6.69 2.19 -15.10
C LYS A 127 -7.75 2.74 -16.06
N LYS A 128 -7.42 2.95 -17.34
CA LYS A 128 -8.38 3.40 -18.35
C LYS A 128 -9.57 2.44 -18.49
N ILE A 129 -9.29 1.14 -18.55
CA ILE A 129 -10.34 0.12 -18.63
C ILE A 129 -11.24 0.17 -17.38
N ALA A 130 -10.66 0.31 -16.18
CA ALA A 130 -11.44 0.44 -14.95
C ALA A 130 -12.28 1.73 -14.94
N ASP A 131 -11.72 2.86 -15.39
CA ASP A 131 -12.43 4.13 -15.53
C ASP A 131 -13.61 4.02 -16.53
N GLU A 132 -13.42 3.33 -17.66
CA GLU A 132 -14.47 3.05 -18.65
C GLU A 132 -15.59 2.14 -18.12
N ASN A 133 -15.33 1.40 -17.04
CA ASN A 133 -16.31 0.59 -16.31
C ASN A 133 -16.81 1.29 -15.03
N ASP A 134 -16.68 2.63 -14.96
CA ASP A 134 -17.15 3.48 -13.87
C ASP A 134 -16.55 3.16 -12.48
N PHE A 135 -15.37 2.54 -12.42
CA PHE A 135 -14.66 2.36 -11.16
C PHE A 135 -14.03 3.66 -10.69
N SER A 136 -14.06 3.91 -9.38
CA SER A 136 -13.22 4.93 -8.78
C SER A 136 -11.77 4.46 -8.74
N THR A 137 -10.90 5.09 -9.52
CA THR A 137 -9.47 4.79 -9.55
C THR A 137 -8.63 5.94 -9.01
N ILE A 138 -7.53 5.63 -8.34
CA ILE A 138 -6.58 6.58 -7.76
C ILE A 138 -5.17 6.14 -8.13
N SER A 139 -4.38 7.06 -8.67
CA SER A 139 -2.94 6.83 -8.89
C SER A 139 -2.15 7.48 -7.77
N VAL A 140 -1.19 6.76 -7.22
CA VAL A 140 -0.22 7.27 -6.25
C VAL A 140 1.17 6.94 -6.78
N ASP A 141 1.90 7.97 -7.17
CA ASP A 141 3.20 7.86 -7.83
C ASP A 141 4.33 8.18 -6.86
N PHE A 142 5.28 7.25 -6.73
CA PHE A 142 6.50 7.39 -5.93
C PHE A 142 7.71 7.54 -6.87
N GLU A 143 8.17 8.78 -7.04
CA GLU A 143 9.11 9.16 -8.10
C GLU A 143 10.55 9.42 -7.63
N ASP A 144 10.87 9.09 -6.37
CA ASP A 144 12.22 9.25 -5.84
C ASP A 144 13.21 8.33 -6.58
N SER A 145 14.46 8.78 -6.75
CA SER A 145 15.51 7.98 -7.38
C SER A 145 15.97 6.84 -6.47
N ASN A 146 15.84 6.99 -5.15
CA ASN A 146 16.14 5.98 -4.16
C ASN A 146 14.92 5.05 -3.95
N LEU A 147 15.07 3.80 -4.40
CA LEU A 147 14.07 2.75 -4.25
C LEU A 147 13.63 2.56 -2.79
N LEU A 148 14.58 2.55 -1.84
CA LEU A 148 14.25 2.34 -0.44
C LEU A 148 13.45 3.52 0.11
N PHE A 149 13.75 4.75 -0.33
CA PHE A 149 12.96 5.91 0.06
C PHE A 149 11.52 5.76 -0.42
N ASN A 150 11.29 5.44 -1.70
CA ASN A 150 9.92 5.20 -2.21
C ASN A 150 9.19 4.09 -1.43
N ILE A 151 9.88 3.01 -1.05
CA ILE A 151 9.28 1.94 -0.24
C ILE A 151 8.89 2.47 1.15
N VAL A 152 9.78 3.19 1.83
CA VAL A 152 9.49 3.73 3.17
C VAL A 152 8.40 4.79 3.12
N ASP A 153 8.48 5.71 2.16
CA ASP A 153 7.52 6.78 1.91
C ASP A 153 6.11 6.21 1.67
N SER A 154 5.99 5.22 0.78
CA SER A 154 4.71 4.54 0.53
C SER A 154 4.15 3.85 1.78
N ILE A 155 4.99 3.17 2.57
CA ILE A 155 4.55 2.53 3.81
C ILE A 155 4.04 3.58 4.80
N ILE A 156 4.77 4.67 5.00
CA ILE A 156 4.37 5.74 5.92
C ILE A 156 3.04 6.36 5.50
N LEU A 157 2.88 6.67 4.21
CA LEU A 157 1.64 7.26 3.69
C LEU A 157 0.43 6.34 3.93
N PHE A 158 0.53 5.05 3.60
CA PHE A 158 -0.57 4.12 3.77
C PHE A 158 -0.81 3.70 5.23
N ASP A 159 0.23 3.69 6.07
CA ASP A 159 0.08 3.51 7.52
C ASP A 159 -0.73 4.69 8.10
N LEU A 160 -0.39 5.93 7.74
CA LEU A 160 -1.17 7.12 8.13
C LEU A 160 -2.60 7.10 7.58
N ALA A 161 -2.78 6.73 6.31
CA ALA A 161 -4.11 6.63 5.70
C ALA A 161 -4.97 5.57 6.43
N SER A 162 -4.37 4.44 6.81
CA SER A 162 -5.06 3.40 7.61
C SER A 162 -5.43 3.89 9.00
N TYR A 163 -4.59 4.70 9.64
CA TYR A 163 -4.90 5.32 10.93
C TYR A 163 -6.07 6.30 10.81
N TYR A 164 -6.06 7.20 9.82
CA TYR A 164 -7.18 8.12 9.61
C TYR A 164 -8.47 7.37 9.26
N LEU A 165 -8.39 6.27 8.50
CA LEU A 165 -9.54 5.43 8.23
C LEU A 165 -10.08 4.76 9.50
N ALA A 166 -9.22 4.37 10.45
CA ALA A 166 -9.65 3.87 11.76
C ALA A 166 -10.45 4.93 12.53
N LEU A 167 -9.99 6.18 12.52
CA LEU A 167 -10.70 7.31 13.12
C LEU A 167 -12.08 7.53 12.46
N TYR A 168 -12.15 7.47 11.13
CA TYR A 168 -13.41 7.55 10.39
C TYR A 168 -14.37 6.41 10.74
N ASN A 169 -13.85 5.19 10.89
CA ASN A 169 -14.63 4.02 11.28
C ASN A 169 -14.97 3.99 12.78
N LYS A 170 -14.44 4.93 13.58
CA LYS A 170 -14.58 4.99 15.05
C LYS A 170 -14.13 3.69 15.73
N VAL A 171 -13.02 3.12 15.25
CA VAL A 171 -12.40 1.92 15.82
C VAL A 171 -11.02 2.23 16.39
N ASP A 172 -10.58 1.43 17.35
CA ASP A 172 -9.23 1.51 17.90
C ASP A 172 -8.22 0.88 16.92
N ALA A 173 -7.24 1.68 16.50
CA ALA A 173 -6.20 1.28 15.57
C ALA A 173 -5.20 0.26 16.16
N VAL A 174 -5.04 0.23 17.48
CA VAL A 174 -4.08 -0.63 18.18
C VAL A 174 -4.69 -1.99 18.55
N GLU A 175 -5.99 -2.02 18.80
CA GLU A 175 -6.66 -3.19 19.35
C GLU A 175 -6.77 -4.36 18.34
N VAL A 176 -6.28 -5.58 18.66
CA VAL A 176 -6.35 -6.75 17.77
C VAL A 176 -7.22 -7.93 18.30
N LYS A 177 -8.43 -7.63 18.81
CA LYS A 177 -9.36 -8.61 19.42
C LYS A 177 -9.56 -9.91 18.63
N ARG A 178 -9.84 -9.84 17.32
CA ARG A 178 -10.12 -11.03 16.48
C ARG A 178 -8.91 -11.97 16.38
N ILE A 179 -7.70 -11.41 16.28
CA ILE A 179 -6.45 -12.19 16.25
C ILE A 179 -6.22 -12.86 17.61
N SER A 180 -6.45 -12.14 18.72
CA SER A 180 -6.35 -12.71 20.07
C SER A 180 -7.33 -13.87 20.28
N LEU A 181 -8.56 -13.76 19.76
CA LEU A 181 -9.55 -14.85 19.81
C LEU A 181 -9.10 -16.08 19.01
N LEU A 182 -8.60 -15.89 17.78
CA LEU A 182 -8.09 -16.98 16.95
C LEU A 182 -6.94 -17.71 17.66
N LYS A 183 -5.94 -16.97 18.16
CA LYS A 183 -4.81 -17.53 18.92
C LYS A 183 -5.26 -18.30 20.16
N LYS A 184 -6.30 -17.84 20.86
CA LYS A 184 -6.87 -18.54 22.01
C LYS A 184 -7.55 -19.86 21.60
N ARG A 185 -8.24 -19.89 20.47
CA ARG A 185 -8.92 -21.10 19.96
C ARG A 185 -7.94 -22.14 19.43
N MET A 186 -6.82 -21.72 18.83
CA MET A 186 -5.77 -22.63 18.33
C MET A 186 -4.92 -23.29 19.43
N LYS A 187 -5.03 -22.85 20.69
CA LYS A 187 -4.37 -23.47 21.84
C LYS A 187 -5.19 -24.60 22.49
N LYS A 188 -6.40 -24.85 22.00
CA LYS A 188 -7.21 -26.03 22.34
C LYS A 188 -6.94 -27.13 21.33
#